data_AF-A0A1Q9JHK6-F1
#
_entry.id   AF-A0A1Q9JHK6-F1
#
_cell.length_a   1.000
_cell.length_b   1.000
_cell.length_c   1.000
_cell.angle_alpha   90.00
_cell.angle_beta   90.00
_cell.angle_gamma   90.00
#
_symmetry.space_group_name_H-M   'P 1'
#
loop_
_entity.id
_entity.type
_entity.pdbx_description
1 polymer ?
#
loop_
_entity_poly.entity_id
_entity_poly.type
_entity_poly.pdbx_seq_one_letter_code
_entity_poly.pdbx_strand_id
1 'polypeptide(L)'
;MNRIVSCILIEWRKLIKSKLSIITLCSICLVPFIVGLFAVMMKYPEYLKNLGLISAKIEMIRITDWSSYFMSLSQVISVGGLLIFGFTTSWVFGREYSDKTMVDLLALPIKRDTIVLSKFIVVALWSYIISIFALLLGLLAGKLIGLAGWSSIIFFKGMLTFGYCTTLTVLLSTPVAFFACLGRGYLLPLAFIIFTMLFSQLGSALNLGEYIPWSVPALASGITGKVIFNLWSIISLFGVSVLELISTITWWRYADYN
;
A
#
# COMPACT_ATOMS: atom_id res chain seq x y z
N MET A 1 -3.29 -28.42 16.91
CA MET A 1 -3.02 -27.02 16.52
C MET A 1 -3.70 -26.74 15.18
N ASN A 2 -4.46 -25.65 15.03
CA ASN A 2 -5.11 -25.36 13.75
C ASN A 2 -4.06 -25.22 12.63
N ARG A 3 -4.19 -26.02 11.56
CA ARG A 3 -3.19 -26.07 10.46
C ARG A 3 -2.92 -24.68 9.87
N ILE A 4 -3.95 -23.84 9.76
CA ILE A 4 -3.83 -22.45 9.27
C ILE A 4 -2.97 -21.56 10.17
N VAL A 5 -3.10 -21.68 11.50
CA VAL A 5 -2.31 -20.88 12.45
C VAL A 5 -0.83 -21.23 12.32
N SER A 6 -0.53 -22.51 12.11
CA SER A 6 0.85 -22.99 11.93
C SER A 6 1.45 -22.40 10.64
N CYS A 7 0.70 -22.41 9.53
CA CYS A 7 1.13 -21.79 8.27
C CYS A 7 1.37 -20.29 8.43
N ILE A 8 0.45 -19.56 9.10
CA ILE A 8 0.60 -18.12 9.36
C ILE A 8 1.88 -17.86 10.15
N LEU A 9 2.14 -18.61 11.23
CA LEU A 9 3.34 -18.43 12.05
C LEU A 9 4.64 -18.68 11.26
N ILE A 10 4.64 -19.67 10.37
CA ILE A 10 5.79 -19.98 9.52
C ILE A 10 6.05 -18.84 8.54
N GLU A 11 5.01 -18.43 7.79
CA GLU A 11 5.12 -17.33 6.82
C GLU A 11 5.48 -16.00 7.51
N TRP A 12 4.94 -15.74 8.69
CA TRP A 12 5.28 -14.60 9.52
C TRP A 12 6.75 -14.58 9.91
N ARG A 13 7.28 -15.73 10.38
CA ARG A 13 8.71 -15.86 10.73
C ARG A 13 9.60 -15.72 9.50
N LYS A 14 9.21 -16.26 8.35
CA LYS A 14 9.93 -16.09 7.08
C LYS A 14 10.04 -14.62 6.71
N LEU A 15 8.95 -13.87 6.85
CA LEU A 15 8.90 -12.45 6.52
C LEU A 15 9.78 -11.63 7.47
N ILE A 16 9.59 -11.75 8.79
CA ILE A 16 10.34 -10.96 9.79
C ILE A 16 11.85 -11.19 9.67
N LYS A 17 12.29 -12.45 9.51
CA LYS A 17 13.72 -12.78 9.46
C LYS A 17 14.39 -12.46 8.11
N SER A 18 13.62 -12.04 7.11
CA SER A 18 14.17 -11.73 5.79
C SER A 18 14.75 -10.32 5.73
N LYS A 19 15.60 -10.05 4.74
CA LYS A 19 16.06 -8.69 4.43
C LYS A 19 14.89 -7.78 3.99
N LEU A 20 13.80 -8.35 3.48
CA LEU A 20 12.62 -7.62 3.03
C LEU A 20 11.98 -6.83 4.17
N SER A 21 11.92 -7.38 5.38
CA SER A 21 11.31 -6.69 6.52
C SER A 21 12.02 -5.36 6.79
N ILE A 22 13.35 -5.37 6.79
CA ILE A 22 14.18 -4.17 6.96
C ILE A 22 14.00 -3.21 5.79
N ILE A 23 14.04 -3.70 4.56
CA ILE A 23 13.87 -2.85 3.36
C ILE A 23 12.53 -2.13 3.40
N THR A 24 11.43 -2.86 3.63
CA THR A 24 10.08 -2.30 3.64
C THR A 24 9.85 -1.32 4.79
N LEU A 25 10.46 -1.58 5.96
CA LEU A 25 10.43 -0.70 7.11
C LEU A 25 11.27 0.57 6.90
N CYS A 26 12.41 0.49 6.19
CA CYS A 26 13.15 1.68 5.76
C CYS A 26 12.39 2.46 4.67
N SER A 27 11.80 1.77 3.69
CA SER A 27 11.06 2.41 2.60
C SER A 27 9.85 3.17 3.11
N ILE A 28 9.13 2.66 4.12
CA ILE A 28 7.95 3.35 4.64
C ILE A 28 8.30 4.66 5.36
N CYS A 29 9.52 4.80 5.88
CA CYS A 29 9.98 6.06 6.47
C CYS A 29 9.96 7.22 5.46
N LEU A 30 10.01 6.93 4.15
CA LEU A 30 9.86 7.94 3.11
C LEU A 30 8.49 8.62 3.14
N VAL A 31 7.43 7.92 3.59
CA VAL A 31 6.07 8.48 3.64
C VAL A 31 6.00 9.72 4.56
N PRO A 32 6.29 9.63 5.87
CA PRO A 32 6.28 10.79 6.74
C PRO A 32 7.40 11.79 6.42
N PHE A 33 8.54 11.32 5.87
CA PHE A 33 9.63 12.20 5.46
C PHE A 33 9.22 13.14 4.32
N ILE A 34 8.60 12.61 3.26
CA ILE A 34 8.13 13.40 2.12
C ILE A 34 7.09 14.42 2.58
N VAL A 35 6.07 13.98 3.34
CA VAL A 35 5.01 14.88 3.82
C VAL A 35 5.56 15.92 4.81
N GLY A 36 6.48 15.52 5.68
CA GLY A 36 7.17 16.41 6.62
C GLY A 36 8.00 17.47 5.90
N LEU A 37 8.77 17.10 4.88
CA LEU A 37 9.52 18.04 4.05
C LEU A 37 8.59 19.06 3.39
N PHE A 38 7.50 18.62 2.77
CA PHE A 38 6.52 19.52 2.15
C PHE A 38 5.90 20.49 3.16
N ALA A 39 5.61 20.02 4.39
CA ALA A 39 5.09 20.87 5.46
C ALA A 39 6.13 21.89 5.96
N VAL A 40 7.40 21.52 6.11
CA VAL A 40 8.48 22.45 6.49
C VAL A 40 8.69 23.50 5.41
N MET A 41 8.72 23.07 4.15
CA MET A 41 8.87 23.96 2.99
C MET A 41 7.76 25.03 2.99
N MET A 42 6.52 24.66 3.28
CA MET A 42 5.41 25.63 3.38
C MET A 42 5.49 26.56 4.59
N LYS A 43 6.02 26.09 5.72
CA LYS A 43 6.15 26.92 6.93
C LYS A 43 7.23 28.01 6.77
N TYR A 44 8.25 27.78 5.96
CA TYR A 44 9.34 28.73 5.71
C TYR A 44 9.48 29.05 4.20
N PRO A 45 8.56 29.83 3.62
CA PRO A 45 8.55 30.13 2.18
C PRO A 45 9.74 30.97 1.70
N GLU A 46 10.47 31.61 2.62
CA GLU A 46 11.64 32.43 2.31
C GLU A 46 12.80 31.63 1.70
N TYR A 47 12.96 30.35 2.07
CA TYR A 47 13.96 29.45 1.49
C TYR A 47 13.55 28.89 0.12
N LEU A 48 12.32 29.14 -0.35
CA LEU A 48 11.74 28.55 -1.57
C LEU A 48 11.78 29.43 -2.81
N LYS A 49 12.14 30.72 -2.69
CA LYS A 49 12.11 31.67 -3.82
C LYS A 49 12.97 31.24 -5.03
N ASN A 50 13.94 30.33 -4.82
CA ASN A 50 14.86 29.86 -5.86
C ASN A 50 14.48 28.51 -6.49
N LEU A 51 13.38 27.85 -6.09
CA LEU A 51 13.07 26.47 -6.47
C LEU A 51 11.98 26.29 -7.56
N GLY A 52 11.60 27.36 -8.27
CA GLY A 52 10.86 27.31 -9.54
C GLY A 52 9.66 26.33 -9.60
N LEU A 53 9.77 25.24 -10.37
CA LEU A 53 8.69 24.23 -10.52
C LEU A 53 8.24 23.57 -9.21
N ILE A 54 9.12 23.53 -8.20
CA ILE A 54 8.81 22.94 -6.89
C ILE A 54 7.93 23.89 -6.08
N SER A 55 8.09 25.22 -6.20
CA SER A 55 7.21 26.18 -5.50
C SER A 55 5.77 26.15 -6.04
N ALA A 56 5.58 25.99 -7.35
CA ALA A 56 4.25 25.88 -7.96
C ALA A 56 3.49 24.61 -7.53
N LYS A 57 4.20 23.47 -7.35
CA LYS A 57 3.59 22.22 -6.83
C LYS A 57 3.26 22.32 -5.34
N ILE A 58 4.03 23.13 -4.60
CA ILE A 58 3.90 23.34 -3.17
C ILE A 58 2.71 24.24 -2.82
N GLU A 59 2.45 25.29 -3.62
CA GLU A 59 1.26 26.13 -3.47
C GLU A 59 -0.04 25.35 -3.69
N MET A 60 -0.03 24.33 -4.57
CA MET A 60 -1.19 23.47 -4.82
C MET A 60 -1.51 22.49 -3.67
N ILE A 61 -0.53 22.14 -2.81
CA ILE A 61 -0.71 21.11 -1.76
C ILE A 61 -0.95 21.73 -0.36
N ARG A 62 -0.80 23.06 -0.21
CA ARG A 62 -1.12 23.90 0.95
C ARG A 62 -1.27 23.16 2.31
N ILE A 63 -0.16 22.62 2.81
CA ILE A 63 -0.11 21.96 4.12
C ILE A 63 0.11 23.03 5.20
N THR A 64 -0.98 23.61 5.69
CA THR A 64 -0.93 24.65 6.74
C THR A 64 -1.32 24.12 8.11
N ASP A 65 -2.18 23.10 8.14
CA ASP A 65 -2.83 22.62 9.35
C ASP A 65 -2.74 21.09 9.47
N TRP A 66 -2.98 20.58 10.68
CA TRP A 66 -3.06 19.13 10.94
C TRP A 66 -4.03 18.40 10.00
N SER A 67 -5.15 19.03 9.62
CA SER A 67 -6.10 18.42 8.67
C SER A 67 -5.46 18.16 7.31
N SER A 68 -4.84 19.18 6.72
CA SER A 68 -4.13 19.04 5.43
C SER A 68 -2.99 18.04 5.52
N TYR A 69 -2.27 18.01 6.65
CA TYR A 69 -1.18 17.07 6.87
C TYR A 69 -1.66 15.60 6.88
N PHE A 70 -2.75 15.28 7.58
CA PHE A 70 -3.33 13.94 7.58
C PHE A 70 -3.85 13.52 6.21
N MET A 71 -4.43 14.45 5.45
CA MET A 71 -4.87 14.19 4.08
C MET A 71 -3.67 13.87 3.18
N SER A 72 -2.56 14.61 3.31
CA SER A 72 -1.31 14.34 2.59
C SER A 72 -0.67 13.02 2.98
N LEU A 73 -0.63 12.71 4.27
CA LEU A 73 -0.14 11.42 4.76
C LEU A 73 -0.97 10.26 4.20
N SER A 74 -2.30 10.42 4.16
CA SER A 74 -3.24 9.44 3.61
C SER A 74 -3.10 9.28 2.09
N GLN A 75 -2.78 10.35 1.36
CA GLN A 75 -2.51 10.27 -0.08
C GLN A 75 -1.18 9.59 -0.38
N VAL A 76 -0.11 9.95 0.36
CA VAL A 76 1.22 9.36 0.14
C VAL A 76 1.22 7.88 0.51
N ILE A 77 0.52 7.44 1.55
CA ILE A 77 0.35 6.00 1.82
C ILE A 77 -0.52 5.32 0.76
N SER A 78 -1.50 6.03 0.18
CA SER A 78 -2.32 5.48 -0.90
C SER A 78 -1.51 5.17 -2.15
N VAL A 79 -0.59 6.04 -2.53
CA VAL A 79 0.26 5.88 -3.72
C VAL A 79 1.49 5.04 -3.40
N GLY A 80 2.25 5.41 -2.37
CA GLY A 80 3.47 4.72 -1.97
C GLY A 80 3.23 3.34 -1.34
N GLY A 81 2.09 3.17 -0.67
CA GLY A 81 1.67 1.88 -0.12
C GLY A 81 1.40 0.84 -1.21
N LEU A 82 0.89 1.23 -2.39
CA LEU A 82 0.74 0.29 -3.51
C LEU A 82 2.10 -0.32 -3.92
N LEU A 83 3.18 0.48 -3.91
CA LEU A 83 4.54 -0.05 -4.14
C LEU A 83 4.98 -0.97 -3.03
N ILE A 84 4.91 -0.50 -1.79
CA ILE A 84 5.51 -1.22 -0.66
C ILE A 84 4.72 -2.50 -0.37
N PHE A 85 3.39 -2.42 -0.32
CA PHE A 85 2.52 -3.57 -0.09
C PHE A 85 2.55 -4.50 -1.30
N GLY A 86 2.48 -3.98 -2.53
CA GLY A 86 2.63 -4.80 -3.73
C GLY A 86 3.98 -5.53 -3.75
N PHE A 87 5.08 -4.86 -3.41
CA PHE A 87 6.39 -5.49 -3.32
C PHE A 87 6.43 -6.58 -2.24
N THR A 88 5.77 -6.37 -1.09
CA THR A 88 5.65 -7.43 -0.07
C THR A 88 4.86 -8.62 -0.59
N THR A 89 3.75 -8.41 -1.29
CA THR A 89 2.96 -9.49 -1.91
C THR A 89 3.77 -10.25 -2.95
N SER A 90 4.46 -9.51 -3.83
CA SER A 90 5.37 -10.06 -4.85
C SER A 90 6.43 -10.95 -4.20
N TRP A 91 7.04 -10.49 -3.10
CA TRP A 91 8.05 -11.28 -2.42
C TRP A 91 7.47 -12.54 -1.77
N VAL A 92 6.36 -12.43 -1.03
CA VAL A 92 5.75 -13.56 -0.30
C VAL A 92 5.28 -14.67 -1.26
N PHE A 93 4.75 -14.31 -2.42
CA PHE A 93 4.27 -15.29 -3.41
C PHE A 93 5.34 -15.71 -4.43
N GLY A 94 6.21 -14.80 -4.86
CA GLY A 94 7.25 -15.06 -5.86
C GLY A 94 8.48 -15.79 -5.32
N ARG A 95 8.68 -15.81 -4.00
CA ARG A 95 9.88 -16.40 -3.40
C ARG A 95 10.02 -17.88 -3.63
N GLU A 96 8.96 -18.65 -3.39
CA GLU A 96 9.02 -20.11 -3.50
C GLU A 96 9.26 -20.56 -4.95
N TYR A 97 8.85 -19.75 -5.93
CA TYR A 97 9.18 -19.97 -7.34
C TYR A 97 10.65 -19.64 -7.64
N SER A 98 11.15 -18.52 -7.10
CA SER A 98 12.53 -18.06 -7.33
C SER A 98 13.57 -18.98 -6.66
N ASP A 99 13.26 -19.45 -5.45
CA ASP A 99 14.12 -20.34 -4.65
C ASP A 99 13.95 -21.82 -5.07
N LYS A 100 13.05 -22.12 -6.03
CA LYS A 100 12.72 -23.49 -6.51
C LYS A 100 12.20 -24.45 -5.42
N THR A 101 11.60 -23.92 -4.36
CA THR A 101 11.04 -24.66 -3.22
C THR A 101 9.53 -24.88 -3.32
N MET A 102 8.90 -24.45 -4.41
CA MET A 102 7.46 -24.55 -4.61
C MET A 102 6.94 -26.00 -4.57
N VAL A 103 7.67 -26.94 -5.19
CA VAL A 103 7.27 -28.36 -5.22
C VAL A 103 7.34 -28.96 -3.81
N ASP A 104 8.39 -28.66 -3.05
CA ASP A 104 8.55 -29.12 -1.66
C ASP A 104 7.43 -28.60 -0.75
N LEU A 105 7.02 -27.34 -0.93
CA LEU A 105 5.92 -26.73 -0.20
C LEU A 105 4.59 -27.44 -0.49
N LEU A 106 4.35 -27.81 -1.75
CA LEU A 106 3.11 -28.46 -2.19
C LEU A 106 3.05 -29.95 -1.86
N ALA A 107 4.18 -30.59 -1.56
CA ALA A 107 4.24 -31.97 -1.07
C ALA A 107 3.74 -32.13 0.38
N LEU A 108 3.63 -31.03 1.13
CA LEU A 108 3.11 -31.05 2.49
C LEU A 108 1.64 -31.50 2.52
N PRO A 109 1.19 -32.26 3.55
CA PRO A 109 -0.18 -32.73 3.69
C PRO A 109 -1.14 -31.62 4.18
N ILE A 110 -1.10 -30.46 3.53
CA ILE A 110 -1.88 -29.26 3.82
C ILE A 110 -2.62 -28.84 2.55
N LYS A 111 -3.89 -28.43 2.67
CA LYS A 111 -4.66 -27.92 1.53
C LYS A 111 -3.98 -26.66 0.96
N ARG A 112 -3.81 -26.62 -0.36
CA ARG A 112 -3.16 -25.49 -1.07
C ARG A 112 -3.81 -24.15 -0.76
N ASP A 113 -5.15 -24.13 -0.64
CA ASP A 113 -5.91 -22.92 -0.28
C ASP A 113 -5.53 -22.36 1.09
N THR A 114 -5.23 -23.24 2.05
CA THR A 114 -4.83 -22.82 3.41
C THR A 114 -3.47 -22.11 3.37
N ILE A 115 -2.57 -22.55 2.49
CA ILE A 115 -1.26 -21.91 2.29
C ILE A 115 -1.45 -20.53 1.67
N VAL A 116 -2.24 -20.43 0.59
CA VAL A 116 -2.52 -19.15 -0.08
C VAL A 116 -3.18 -18.14 0.87
N LEU A 117 -4.22 -18.56 1.61
CA LEU A 117 -4.88 -17.71 2.59
C LEU A 117 -3.92 -17.26 3.70
N SER A 118 -3.05 -18.15 4.19
CA SER A 118 -2.06 -17.79 5.21
C SER A 118 -1.08 -16.72 4.72
N LYS A 119 -0.65 -16.79 3.45
CA LYS A 119 0.22 -15.77 2.83
C LYS A 119 -0.48 -14.42 2.71
N PHE A 120 -1.74 -14.39 2.26
CA PHE A 120 -2.52 -13.15 2.22
C PHE A 120 -2.71 -12.52 3.60
N ILE A 121 -3.00 -13.34 4.63
CA ILE A 121 -3.13 -12.85 6.02
C ILE A 121 -1.81 -12.22 6.50
N VAL A 122 -0.67 -12.88 6.25
CA VAL A 122 0.65 -12.37 6.64
C VAL A 122 0.98 -11.06 5.93
N VAL A 123 0.72 -10.97 4.63
CA VAL A 123 0.91 -9.72 3.86
C VAL A 123 0.03 -8.61 4.42
N ALA A 124 -1.26 -8.88 4.66
CA ALA A 124 -2.17 -7.88 5.22
C ALA A 124 -1.72 -7.38 6.60
N LEU A 125 -1.39 -8.30 7.51
CA LEU A 125 -0.91 -7.96 8.85
C LEU A 125 0.39 -7.15 8.81
N TRP A 126 1.33 -7.54 7.97
CA TRP A 126 2.60 -6.83 7.82
C TRP A 126 2.40 -5.41 7.27
N SER A 127 1.55 -5.26 6.25
CA SER A 127 1.19 -3.96 5.68
C SER A 127 0.51 -3.04 6.70
N TYR A 128 -0.36 -3.55 7.57
CA TYR A 128 -0.93 -2.78 8.68
C TYR A 128 0.13 -2.33 9.70
N ILE A 129 1.05 -3.23 10.08
CA ILE A 129 2.13 -2.90 11.03
C ILE A 129 3.04 -1.81 10.48
N ILE A 130 3.44 -1.93 9.21
CA ILE A 130 4.22 -0.91 8.51
C ILE A 130 3.46 0.42 8.42
N SER A 131 2.15 0.38 8.16
CA SER A 131 1.32 1.59 8.09
C SER A 131 1.19 2.29 9.44
N ILE A 132 1.00 1.53 10.52
CA ILE A 132 0.97 2.06 11.89
C ILE A 132 2.30 2.73 12.22
N PHE A 133 3.42 2.08 11.88
CA PHE A 133 4.74 2.66 12.06
C PHE A 133 4.93 3.98 11.28
N ALA A 134 4.47 4.03 10.02
CA ALA A 134 4.47 5.25 9.23
C ALA A 134 3.64 6.38 9.85
N LEU A 135 2.47 6.06 10.38
CA LEU A 135 1.59 7.01 11.05
C LEU A 135 2.23 7.56 12.33
N LEU A 136 2.83 6.69 13.15
CA LEU A 136 3.54 7.11 14.36
C LEU A 136 4.70 8.07 14.04
N LEU A 137 5.50 7.76 13.03
CA LEU A 137 6.56 8.65 12.54
C LEU A 137 6.00 9.96 11.97
N GLY A 138 4.88 9.91 11.26
CA GLY A 138 4.19 11.10 10.75
C GLY A 138 3.67 12.01 11.87
N LEU A 139 3.12 11.44 12.94
CA LEU A 139 2.71 12.21 14.12
C LEU A 139 3.91 12.88 14.81
N LEU A 140 5.02 12.17 14.95
CA LEU A 140 6.26 12.73 15.49
C LEU A 140 6.77 13.89 14.62
N ALA A 141 6.82 13.70 13.29
CA ALA A 141 7.22 14.73 12.36
C ALA A 141 6.30 15.96 12.42
N GLY A 142 4.98 15.78 12.37
CA GLY A 142 4.01 16.87 12.46
C GLY A 142 4.12 17.66 13.77
N LYS A 143 4.42 16.99 14.89
CA LYS A 143 4.67 17.62 16.19
C LYS A 143 5.96 18.44 16.19
N LEU A 144 7.06 17.91 15.63
CA LEU A 144 8.34 18.61 15.52
C LEU A 144 8.25 19.87 14.64
N ILE A 145 7.43 19.82 13.58
CA ILE A 145 7.20 20.95 12.70
C ILE A 145 6.39 22.04 13.41
N GLY A 146 5.57 21.69 14.40
CA GLY A 146 4.71 22.64 15.13
C GLY A 146 3.58 23.16 14.25
N LEU A 147 2.78 22.25 13.70
CA LEU A 147 1.59 22.55 12.89
C LEU A 147 0.44 23.09 13.76
N ALA A 148 -0.31 24.06 13.22
CA ALA A 148 -1.47 24.65 13.87
C ALA A 148 -2.74 23.78 13.68
N GLY A 149 -3.78 24.06 14.48
CA GLY A 149 -5.09 23.41 14.33
C GLY A 149 -5.20 22.01 14.92
N TRP A 150 -4.44 21.69 15.97
CA TRP A 150 -4.61 20.41 16.67
C TRP A 150 -5.96 20.36 17.39
N SER A 151 -6.77 19.35 17.09
CA SER A 151 -7.94 19.00 17.87
C SER A 151 -8.11 17.48 17.91
N SER A 152 -8.70 16.97 18.99
CA SER A 152 -9.00 15.53 19.10
C SER A 152 -9.86 15.04 17.93
N ILE A 153 -10.78 15.87 17.45
CA ILE A 153 -11.67 15.56 16.32
C ILE A 153 -10.87 15.39 15.02
N ILE A 154 -9.95 16.31 14.73
CA ILE A 154 -9.09 16.24 13.53
C ILE A 154 -8.17 15.01 13.60
N PHE A 155 -7.65 14.71 14.78
CA PHE A 155 -6.81 13.53 15.00
C PHE A 155 -7.56 12.22 14.72
N PHE A 156 -8.74 12.03 15.31
CA PHE A 156 -9.55 10.83 15.07
C PHE A 156 -9.99 10.71 13.61
N LYS A 157 -10.42 11.82 13.00
CA LYS A 157 -10.78 11.84 11.57
C LYS A 157 -9.59 11.48 10.69
N GLY A 158 -8.41 12.05 10.96
CA GLY A 158 -7.18 11.75 10.24
C GLY A 158 -6.73 10.28 10.36
N MET A 159 -6.81 9.71 11.56
CA MET A 159 -6.53 8.29 11.79
C MET A 159 -7.51 7.38 11.03
N LEU A 160 -8.80 7.70 11.05
CA LEU A 160 -9.81 6.94 10.32
C LEU A 160 -9.61 7.03 8.81
N THR A 161 -9.33 8.21 8.27
CA THR A 161 -9.03 8.38 6.83
C THR A 161 -7.78 7.61 6.44
N PHE A 162 -6.70 7.70 7.22
CA PHE A 162 -5.47 6.95 6.97
C PHE A 162 -5.71 5.43 7.04
N GLY A 163 -6.43 4.96 8.06
CA GLY A 163 -6.83 3.56 8.21
C GLY A 163 -7.67 3.09 7.01
N TYR A 164 -8.61 3.89 6.55
CA TYR A 164 -9.42 3.59 5.38
C TYR A 164 -8.57 3.48 4.11
N CYS A 165 -7.69 4.47 3.83
CA CYS A 165 -6.77 4.43 2.70
C CYS A 165 -5.81 3.22 2.74
N THR A 166 -5.32 2.86 3.92
CA THR A 166 -4.46 1.67 4.09
C THR A 166 -5.24 0.38 3.83
N THR A 167 -6.49 0.26 4.30
CA THR A 167 -7.31 -0.93 4.01
C THR A 167 -7.56 -1.10 2.51
N LEU A 168 -7.90 -0.02 1.80
CA LEU A 168 -8.14 -0.07 0.35
C LEU A 168 -6.88 -0.42 -0.44
N THR A 169 -5.73 0.13 -0.05
CA THR A 169 -4.45 -0.21 -0.70
C THR A 169 -4.00 -1.64 -0.44
N VAL A 170 -4.24 -2.18 0.76
CA VAL A 170 -3.99 -3.59 1.06
C VAL A 170 -4.86 -4.48 0.19
N LEU A 171 -6.15 -4.16 0.01
CA LEU A 171 -7.04 -4.89 -0.89
C LEU A 171 -6.54 -4.84 -2.34
N LEU A 172 -6.09 -3.68 -2.81
CA LEU A 172 -5.51 -3.52 -4.15
C LEU A 172 -4.11 -4.13 -4.32
N SER A 173 -3.50 -4.64 -3.26
CA SER A 173 -2.22 -5.36 -3.35
C SER A 173 -2.41 -6.86 -3.64
N THR A 174 -3.64 -7.40 -3.52
CA THR A 174 -3.95 -8.80 -3.84
C THR A 174 -3.70 -9.18 -5.30
N PRO A 175 -4.00 -8.35 -6.33
CA PRO A 175 -3.65 -8.63 -7.73
C PRO A 175 -2.25 -9.17 -7.95
N VAL A 176 -1.31 -8.58 -7.21
CA VAL A 176 0.12 -8.80 -7.38
C VAL A 176 0.49 -10.26 -7.10
N ALA A 177 -0.26 -10.93 -6.22
CA ALA A 177 -0.05 -12.35 -5.92
C ALA A 177 -0.26 -13.22 -7.15
N PHE A 178 -1.30 -12.94 -7.95
CA PHE A 178 -1.58 -13.69 -9.17
C PHE A 178 -0.46 -13.51 -10.20
N PHE A 179 -0.02 -12.27 -10.43
CA PHE A 179 1.10 -12.00 -11.33
C PHE A 179 2.43 -12.58 -10.84
N ALA A 180 2.65 -12.68 -9.52
CA ALA A 180 3.80 -13.38 -8.97
C ALA A 180 3.77 -14.88 -9.28
N CYS A 181 2.57 -15.49 -9.27
CA CYS A 181 2.39 -16.89 -9.62
C CYS A 181 2.54 -17.14 -11.13
N LEU A 182 1.96 -16.26 -11.97
CA LEU A 182 2.09 -16.31 -13.43
C LEU A 182 3.55 -16.13 -13.87
N GLY A 183 4.24 -15.13 -13.31
CA GLY A 183 5.62 -14.82 -13.66
C GLY A 183 6.64 -15.76 -13.04
N ARG A 184 6.22 -16.67 -12.15
CA ARG A 184 7.09 -17.59 -11.39
C ARG A 184 8.30 -16.87 -10.77
N GLY A 185 8.08 -15.68 -10.24
CA GLY A 185 9.16 -14.83 -9.72
C GLY A 185 8.71 -13.40 -9.42
N TYR A 186 9.67 -12.50 -9.21
CA TYR A 186 9.40 -11.14 -8.75
C TYR A 186 9.23 -10.10 -9.86
N LEU A 187 9.69 -10.38 -11.09
CA LEU A 187 9.77 -9.37 -12.17
C LEU A 187 8.39 -8.97 -12.72
N LEU A 188 7.56 -9.95 -13.08
CA LEU A 188 6.21 -9.70 -13.60
C LEU A 188 5.31 -8.93 -12.61
N PRO A 189 5.21 -9.33 -11.32
CA PRO A 189 4.41 -8.57 -10.36
C PRO A 189 4.96 -7.15 -10.13
N LEU A 190 6.29 -6.95 -10.17
CA LEU A 190 6.88 -5.61 -10.08
C LEU A 190 6.48 -4.71 -11.26
N ALA A 191 6.56 -5.23 -12.48
CA ALA A 191 6.12 -4.52 -13.68
C ALA A 191 4.63 -4.14 -13.59
N PHE A 192 3.81 -5.06 -13.09
CA PHE A 192 2.38 -4.82 -12.87
C PHE A 192 2.12 -3.69 -11.85
N ILE A 193 2.84 -3.66 -10.73
CA ILE A 193 2.71 -2.58 -9.73
C ILE A 193 3.08 -1.22 -10.36
N ILE A 194 4.21 -1.14 -11.08
CA ILE A 194 4.63 0.11 -11.73
C ILE A 194 3.60 0.55 -12.75
N PHE A 195 3.09 -0.38 -13.56
CA PHE A 195 2.05 -0.11 -14.55
C PHE A 195 0.78 0.44 -13.90
N THR A 196 0.24 -0.23 -12.88
CA THR A 196 -0.99 0.17 -12.18
C THR A 196 -0.83 1.51 -11.47
N MET A 197 0.35 1.81 -10.93
CA MET A 197 0.66 3.13 -10.41
C MET A 197 0.63 4.22 -11.47
N LEU A 198 1.35 4.03 -12.58
CA LEU A 198 1.35 5.00 -13.68
C LEU A 198 -0.07 5.22 -14.20
N PHE A 199 -0.84 4.14 -14.33
CA PHE A 199 -2.24 4.18 -14.73
C PHE A 199 -3.12 4.95 -13.74
N SER A 200 -2.89 4.79 -12.43
CA SER A 200 -3.58 5.56 -11.38
C SER A 200 -3.29 7.06 -11.47
N GLN A 201 -2.04 7.44 -11.76
CA GLN A 201 -1.63 8.84 -11.86
C GLN A 201 -2.17 9.50 -13.13
N LEU A 202 -2.16 8.77 -14.26
CA LEU A 202 -2.78 9.22 -15.50
C LEU A 202 -4.30 9.39 -15.34
N GLY A 203 -4.96 8.45 -14.65
CA GLY A 203 -6.39 8.58 -14.34
C GLY A 203 -6.72 9.80 -13.52
N SER A 204 -5.90 10.09 -12.50
CA SER A 204 -6.06 11.31 -11.70
C SER A 204 -5.83 12.58 -12.55
N ALA A 205 -4.88 12.58 -13.48
CA ALA A 205 -4.60 13.73 -14.34
C ALA A 205 -5.72 13.98 -15.38
N LEU A 206 -6.38 12.93 -15.86
CA LEU A 206 -7.45 12.99 -16.85
C LEU A 206 -8.86 13.12 -16.24
N ASN A 207 -8.98 13.32 -14.91
CA ASN A 207 -10.25 13.30 -14.17
C ASN A 207 -11.05 11.99 -14.33
N LEU A 208 -10.39 10.88 -14.67
CA LEU A 208 -10.98 9.54 -14.79
C LEU A 208 -10.65 8.65 -13.57
N GLY A 209 -10.06 9.22 -12.52
CA GLY A 209 -9.62 8.49 -11.34
C GLY A 209 -10.73 7.75 -10.59
N GLU A 210 -12.00 8.12 -10.81
CA GLU A 210 -13.15 7.42 -10.22
C GLU A 210 -13.35 6.01 -10.81
N TYR A 211 -12.94 5.78 -12.05
CA TYR A 211 -13.15 4.50 -12.74
C TYR A 211 -11.98 3.53 -12.56
N ILE A 212 -10.82 4.03 -12.13
CA ILE A 212 -9.60 3.24 -11.98
C ILE A 212 -9.48 2.77 -10.53
N PRO A 213 -9.49 1.45 -10.25
CA PRO A 213 -9.42 0.91 -8.89
C PRO A 213 -8.24 1.46 -8.08
N TRP A 214 -7.06 1.57 -8.70
CA TRP A 214 -5.82 1.99 -8.05
C TRP A 214 -5.77 3.47 -7.65
N SER A 215 -6.60 4.33 -8.22
CA SER A 215 -6.70 5.74 -7.80
C SER A 215 -7.72 5.97 -6.67
N VAL A 216 -8.61 5.00 -6.40
CA VAL A 216 -9.65 5.13 -5.36
C VAL A 216 -9.09 5.44 -3.96
N PRO A 217 -8.02 4.78 -3.47
CA PRO A 217 -7.48 5.11 -2.15
C PRO A 217 -6.94 6.54 -2.09
N ALA A 218 -6.32 7.02 -3.17
CA ALA A 218 -5.80 8.38 -3.24
C ALA A 218 -6.93 9.41 -3.27
N LEU A 219 -8.03 9.14 -3.97
CA LEU A 219 -9.23 9.99 -3.95
C LEU A 219 -9.91 10.01 -2.57
N ALA A 220 -9.92 8.87 -1.88
CA ALA A 220 -10.46 8.74 -0.53
C ALA A 220 -9.72 9.60 0.51
N SER A 221 -8.45 9.98 0.26
CA SER A 221 -7.69 10.89 1.12
C SER A 221 -8.29 12.31 1.19
N GLY A 222 -9.11 12.68 0.21
CA GLY A 222 -9.83 13.95 0.16
C GLY A 222 -8.99 15.16 -0.27
N ILE A 223 -7.72 14.99 -0.65
CA ILE A 223 -6.86 16.13 -1.06
C ILE A 223 -7.42 16.92 -2.25
N THR A 224 -8.13 16.24 -3.13
CA THR A 224 -8.80 16.86 -4.28
C THR A 224 -10.14 17.53 -3.92
N GLY A 225 -10.46 17.66 -2.63
CA GLY A 225 -11.61 18.41 -2.12
C GLY A 225 -12.88 17.58 -1.96
N LYS A 226 -13.55 17.23 -3.08
CA LYS A 226 -14.78 16.43 -3.04
C LYS A 226 -14.45 14.95 -3.06
N VAL A 227 -14.80 14.26 -1.98
CA VAL A 227 -14.82 12.79 -1.93
C VAL A 227 -16.02 12.32 -2.76
N ILE A 228 -15.85 12.24 -4.08
CA ILE A 228 -16.87 11.70 -4.97
C ILE A 228 -16.69 10.18 -5.00
N PHE A 229 -17.33 9.48 -4.05
CA PHE A 229 -17.47 8.04 -4.17
C PHE A 229 -18.58 7.74 -5.18
N ASN A 230 -18.18 7.47 -6.41
CA ASN A 230 -19.06 6.75 -7.31
C ASN A 230 -19.15 5.29 -6.83
N LEU A 231 -20.36 4.73 -6.70
CA LEU A 231 -20.58 3.31 -6.36
C LEU A 231 -19.74 2.38 -7.26
N TRP A 232 -19.53 2.79 -8.51
CA TRP A 232 -18.72 2.07 -9.48
C TRP A 232 -17.26 1.88 -9.05
N SER A 233 -16.67 2.85 -8.34
CA SER A 233 -15.25 2.81 -7.93
C SER A 233 -15.01 1.77 -6.83
N ILE A 234 -15.98 1.63 -5.92
CA ILE A 234 -15.96 0.63 -4.87
C ILE A 234 -16.18 -0.76 -5.47
N ILE A 235 -17.17 -0.88 -6.37
CA ILE A 235 -17.45 -2.14 -7.07
C ILE A 235 -16.25 -2.61 -7.88
N SER A 236 -15.56 -1.72 -8.59
CA SER A 236 -14.38 -2.09 -9.38
C SER A 236 -13.21 -2.53 -8.50
N LEU A 237 -12.98 -1.85 -7.36
CA LEU A 237 -11.94 -2.23 -6.39
C LEU A 237 -12.19 -3.60 -5.75
N PHE A 238 -13.41 -3.83 -5.24
CA PHE A 238 -13.77 -5.13 -4.68
C PHE A 238 -13.82 -6.21 -5.76
N GLY A 239 -14.29 -5.88 -6.97
CA GLY A 239 -14.31 -6.78 -8.11
C GLY A 239 -12.92 -7.28 -8.46
N VAL A 240 -11.95 -6.38 -8.65
CA VAL A 240 -10.57 -6.73 -8.97
C VAL A 240 -9.94 -7.59 -7.87
N SER A 241 -10.04 -7.15 -6.61
CA SER A 241 -9.44 -7.89 -5.49
C SER A 241 -10.03 -9.29 -5.30
N VAL A 242 -11.35 -9.47 -5.44
CA VAL A 242 -12.01 -10.78 -5.33
C VAL A 242 -11.68 -11.67 -6.51
N LEU A 243 -11.75 -11.15 -7.75
CA LEU A 243 -11.43 -11.90 -8.96
C LEU A 243 -10.01 -12.45 -8.92
N GLU A 244 -9.05 -11.67 -8.44
CA GLU A 244 -7.65 -12.09 -8.41
C GLU A 244 -7.32 -12.99 -7.22
N LEU A 245 -8.03 -12.84 -6.09
CA LEU A 245 -7.94 -13.80 -5.00
C LEU A 245 -8.41 -15.17 -5.48
N ILE A 246 -9.57 -15.23 -6.17
CA ILE A 246 -10.07 -16.46 -6.78
C ILE A 246 -9.07 -16.99 -7.81
N SER A 247 -8.54 -16.14 -8.69
CA SER A 247 -7.57 -16.52 -9.71
C SER A 247 -6.27 -17.09 -9.13
N THR A 248 -5.81 -16.54 -8.00
CA THR A 248 -4.61 -17.05 -7.30
C THR A 248 -4.88 -18.42 -6.68
N ILE A 249 -6.06 -18.61 -6.07
CA ILE A 249 -6.47 -19.90 -5.51
C ILE A 249 -6.63 -20.96 -6.60
N THR A 250 -7.31 -20.62 -7.71
CA THR A 250 -7.50 -21.56 -8.82
C THR A 250 -6.17 -21.90 -9.49
N TRP A 251 -5.28 -20.93 -9.68
CA TRP A 251 -3.92 -21.18 -10.16
C TRP A 251 -3.20 -22.19 -9.27
N TRP A 252 -3.22 -22.02 -7.95
CA TRP A 252 -2.57 -22.95 -7.04
C TRP A 252 -3.19 -24.35 -7.03
N ARG A 253 -4.48 -24.47 -7.33
CA ARG A 253 -5.17 -25.77 -7.41
C ARG A 253 -4.85 -26.53 -8.69
N TYR A 254 -4.83 -25.85 -9.84
CA TYR A 254 -4.82 -26.49 -11.16
C TYR A 254 -3.53 -26.33 -11.95
N ALA A 255 -2.60 -25.47 -11.53
CA ALA A 255 -1.34 -25.32 -12.26
C ALA A 255 -0.50 -26.59 -12.14
N ASP A 256 0.07 -27.02 -13.27
CA ASP A 256 1.07 -28.06 -13.34
C ASP A 256 2.41 -27.51 -12.87
N TYR A 257 2.86 -28.02 -11.72
CA TYR A 257 4.14 -27.69 -11.11
C TYR A 257 5.20 -28.68 -11.59
N ASN A 258 5.56 -28.55 -12.87
CA ASN A 258 6.72 -29.23 -13.48
C ASN A 258 7.98 -28.40 -13.33
#